data_AF-A0A4D6L7M6-F1
#
_entry.id   AF-A0A4D6L7M6-F1
#
_cell.length_a   1.000
_cell.length_b   1.000
_cell.length_c   1.000
_cell.angle_alpha   90.00
_cell.angle_beta   90.00
_cell.angle_gamma   90.00
#
_symmetry.space_group_name_H-M   'P 1'
#
loop_
_entity.id
_entity.type
_entity.pdbx_description
1 polymer ?
#
loop_
_entity_poly.entity_id
_entity_poly.type
_entity_poly.pdbx_seq_one_letter_code
_entity_poly.pdbx_strand_id
1 'polypeptide(L)'
;MVLKSKALFLVLLLLLCHPFCGLGEDWSTRRLSSRHKVIPSCGELVLKSQCSENSKCRWCTSEDLDDMCFSKSEALRLPHQVFSCAISEIR
;
A
#
# COMPACT_ATOMS: atom_id res chain seq x y z
N MET A 1 24.56 -30.14 13.27
CA MET A 1 23.38 -29.66 14.03
C MET A 1 23.02 -28.22 13.60
N VAL A 2 22.38 -28.03 12.45
CA VAL A 2 22.06 -26.68 11.91
C VAL A 2 20.56 -26.49 11.70
N LEU A 3 19.77 -27.54 11.96
CA LEU A 3 18.35 -27.61 11.65
C LEU A 3 17.46 -26.92 12.69
N LYS A 4 17.95 -26.73 13.93
CA LYS A 4 17.22 -25.99 14.98
C LYS A 4 17.37 -24.48 14.88
N SER A 5 18.47 -23.98 14.34
CA SER A 5 18.75 -22.54 14.28
C SER A 5 17.82 -21.81 13.30
N LYS A 6 17.59 -22.38 12.12
CA LYS A 6 16.72 -21.79 11.08
C LYS A 6 15.24 -21.79 11.51
N ALA A 7 14.79 -22.85 12.17
CA ALA A 7 13.42 -22.94 12.70
C ALA A 7 13.20 -21.97 13.86
N LEU A 8 14.18 -21.81 14.76
CA LEU A 8 14.13 -20.80 15.83
C LEU A 8 14.11 -19.39 15.25
N PHE A 9 14.88 -19.12 14.20
CA PHE A 9 14.90 -17.81 13.54
C PHE A 9 13.56 -17.49 12.85
N LEU A 10 12.97 -18.47 12.16
CA LEU A 10 11.64 -18.33 11.54
C LEU A 10 10.54 -18.14 12.60
N VAL A 11 10.59 -18.88 13.71
CA VAL A 11 9.62 -18.73 14.81
C VAL A 11 9.78 -17.37 15.50
N LEU A 12 11.01 -16.89 15.70
CA LEU A 12 11.28 -15.57 16.25
C LEU A 12 10.79 -14.44 15.33
N LEU A 13 10.96 -14.58 14.01
CA LEU A 13 10.44 -13.63 13.02
C LEU A 13 8.91 -13.57 13.04
N LEU A 14 8.24 -14.73 13.13
CA LEU A 14 6.78 -14.83 13.22
C LEU A 14 6.22 -14.25 14.53
N LEU A 15 6.94 -14.39 15.65
CA LEU A 15 6.54 -13.81 16.94
C LEU A 15 6.68 -12.29 16.98
N LEU A 16 7.62 -11.70 16.25
CA LEU A 16 7.81 -10.25 16.15
C LEU A 16 6.81 -9.57 15.19
N CYS A 17 6.22 -10.31 14.24
CA CYS A 17 5.15 -9.79 13.36
C CYS A 17 3.77 -9.71 14.02
N HIS A 18 3.59 -10.25 15.23
CA HIS A 18 2.27 -10.37 15.85
C HIS A 18 1.62 -9.10 16.44
N PRO A 19 2.25 -7.92 16.63
CA PRO A 19 1.50 -6.73 17.02
C PRO A 19 1.14 -5.75 15.89
N PHE A 20 1.27 -6.09 14.59
CA PHE A 20 1.00 -5.11 13.51
C PHE A 20 -0.02 -5.50 12.43
N CYS A 21 -0.61 -6.69 12.45
CA CYS A 21 -1.69 -7.03 11.49
C CYS A 21 -3.09 -6.53 11.89
N GLY A 22 -3.21 -5.52 12.74
CA GLY A 22 -4.47 -5.22 13.43
C GLY A 22 -4.95 -3.77 13.46
N LEU A 23 -4.37 -2.85 12.70
CA LEU A 23 -4.95 -1.51 12.53
C LEU A 23 -4.77 -1.04 11.09
N GLY A 24 -5.52 -1.70 10.19
CA GLY A 24 -5.99 -1.01 9.00
C GLY A 24 -6.86 0.13 9.50
N GLU A 25 -6.39 1.35 9.32
CA GLU A 25 -7.11 2.58 9.64
C GLU A 25 -8.48 2.49 8.96
N ASP A 26 -9.55 2.56 9.76
CA ASP A 26 -10.92 2.45 9.27
C ASP A 26 -11.24 3.66 8.37
N TRP A 27 -10.92 3.55 7.08
CA TRP A 27 -11.36 4.52 6.08
C TRP A 27 -12.86 4.33 5.84
N SER A 28 -13.59 5.35 6.29
CA SER A 28 -14.89 5.80 5.77
C SER A 28 -16.13 4.99 6.10
N THR A 29 -16.60 5.18 7.33
CA THR A 29 -18.06 5.29 7.54
C THR A 29 -18.54 6.69 7.13
N ARG A 30 -18.65 6.95 5.82
CA ARG A 30 -19.63 7.92 5.30
C ARG A 30 -20.24 7.38 4.01
N ARG A 31 -21.22 6.50 4.19
CA ARG A 31 -22.36 6.39 3.28
C ARG A 31 -22.99 7.79 3.18
N LEU A 32 -22.79 8.48 2.06
CA LEU A 32 -23.82 9.36 1.54
C LEU A 32 -23.88 9.24 0.02
N SER A 33 -25.00 8.66 -0.40
CA SER A 33 -25.55 8.70 -1.74
C SER A 33 -25.46 10.10 -2.33
N SER A 34 -24.73 10.26 -3.43
CA SER A 34 -24.98 11.31 -4.40
C SER A 34 -24.40 10.88 -5.74
N ARG A 35 -25.16 11.10 -6.82
CA ARG A 35 -24.78 10.95 -8.23
C ARG A 35 -23.63 11.91 -8.65
N HIS A 36 -22.56 11.96 -7.87
CA HIS A 36 -21.28 12.52 -8.30
C HIS A 36 -20.51 11.40 -8.98
N LYS A 37 -19.79 11.71 -10.06
CA LYS A 37 -18.77 10.82 -10.64
C LYS A 37 -17.81 10.47 -9.49
N VAL A 38 -18.02 9.32 -8.86
CA VAL A 38 -17.22 8.85 -7.72
C VAL A 38 -15.85 8.60 -8.30
N ILE A 39 -14.93 9.55 -8.08
CA ILE A 39 -13.53 9.30 -8.36
C ILE A 39 -13.13 8.28 -7.30
N PRO A 40 -12.79 7.04 -7.68
CA PRO A 40 -12.41 6.01 -6.72
C PRO A 40 -11.19 6.48 -5.92
N SER A 41 -11.12 6.06 -4.66
CA SER A 41 -9.97 6.34 -3.80
C SER A 41 -8.72 5.69 -4.42
N CYS A 42 -7.54 6.28 -4.22
CA CYS A 42 -6.31 5.76 -4.85
C CYS A 42 -6.08 4.27 -4.50
N GLY A 43 -6.37 3.85 -3.27
CA GLY A 43 -6.24 2.45 -2.84
C GLY A 43 -7.22 1.46 -3.51
N GLU A 44 -8.28 1.94 -4.16
CA GLU A 44 -9.21 1.10 -4.94
C GLU A 44 -8.70 0.88 -6.38
N LEU A 45 -7.71 1.67 -6.82
CA LEU A 45 -7.13 1.60 -8.16
C LEU A 45 -6.01 0.57 -8.23
N VAL A 46 -6.38 -0.66 -8.57
CA VAL A 46 -5.44 -1.78 -8.72
C VAL A 46 -4.67 -1.79 -10.05
N LEU A 47 -5.05 -0.92 -11.00
CA LEU A 47 -4.35 -0.80 -12.29
C LEU A 47 -3.54 0.48 -12.35
N LYS A 48 -2.28 0.35 -12.78
CA LYS A 48 -1.37 1.47 -12.99
C LYS A 48 -1.94 2.56 -13.89
N SER A 49 -2.63 2.19 -14.97
CA SER A 49 -3.26 3.13 -15.89
C SER A 49 -4.26 4.02 -15.17
N GLN A 50 -5.21 3.42 -14.45
CA GLN A 50 -6.23 4.15 -13.70
C GLN A 50 -5.61 5.00 -12.58
N CYS A 51 -4.59 4.48 -11.90
CA CYS A 51 -3.85 5.24 -10.88
C CYS A 51 -3.14 6.46 -11.46
N SER A 52 -2.56 6.33 -12.66
CA SER A 52 -1.79 7.37 -13.33
C SER A 52 -2.65 8.46 -13.96
N GLU A 53 -3.92 8.15 -14.27
CA GLU A 53 -4.91 9.13 -14.74
C GLU A 53 -5.26 10.17 -13.67
N ASN A 54 -5.02 9.88 -12.39
CA ASN A 54 -5.31 10.78 -11.28
C ASN A 54 -4.04 11.42 -10.72
N SER A 55 -3.87 12.74 -10.89
CA SER A 55 -2.72 13.49 -10.35
C SER A 55 -2.62 13.49 -8.83
N LYS A 56 -3.68 13.11 -8.11
CA LYS A 56 -3.68 12.97 -6.65
C LYS A 56 -3.13 11.63 -6.18
N CYS A 57 -3.03 10.66 -7.08
CA CYS A 57 -2.55 9.31 -6.79
C CYS A 57 -1.13 9.10 -7.34
N ARG A 58 -0.39 8.17 -6.76
CA ARG A 58 0.95 7.75 -7.14
C ARG A 58 0.97 6.23 -7.21
N TRP A 59 1.48 5.70 -8.32
CA TRP A 59 1.74 4.27 -8.44
C TRP A 59 3.06 3.96 -7.77
N CYS A 60 3.03 3.09 -6.77
CA CYS A 60 4.21 2.66 -6.03
C CYS A 60 4.47 1.19 -6.27
N THR A 61 5.72 0.87 -6.60
CA THR A 61 6.19 -0.49 -6.88
C THR A 61 7.14 -0.96 -5.79
N SER A 62 7.17 -2.26 -5.53
CA SER A 62 8.09 -2.88 -4.59
C SER A 62 8.64 -4.17 -5.17
N GLU A 63 9.85 -4.56 -4.78
CA GLU A 63 10.42 -5.85 -5.22
C GLU A 63 9.80 -7.04 -4.46
N ASP A 64 9.42 -6.81 -3.20
CA ASP A 64 8.93 -7.85 -2.29
C ASP A 64 7.41 -7.82 -2.08
N LEU A 65 6.76 -6.71 -2.42
CA LEU A 65 5.32 -6.49 -2.24
C LEU A 65 4.64 -6.17 -3.57
N ASP A 66 3.32 -6.32 -3.60
CA ASP A 66 2.52 -5.96 -4.77
C ASP A 66 2.63 -4.47 -5.08
N ASP A 67 2.55 -4.16 -6.38
CA ASP A 67 2.39 -2.79 -6.83
C ASP A 67 1.02 -2.25 -6.42
N MET A 68 1.00 -1.07 -5.82
CA MET A 68 -0.21 -0.47 -5.28
C MET A 68 -0.29 1.01 -5.58
N CYS A 69 -1.52 1.52 -5.62
CA CYS A 69 -1.79 2.94 -5.84
C CYS A 69 -2.06 3.64 -4.50
N PHE A 70 -1.30 4.68 -4.22
CA PHE A 70 -1.41 5.46 -2.98
C PHE A 70 -1.74 6.91 -3.30
N SER A 71 -2.32 7.64 -2.35
CA SER A 71 -2.41 9.09 -2.46
C SER A 71 -1.02 9.72 -2.39
N LYS A 72 -0.87 10.94 -2.91
CA LYS A 72 0.39 11.69 -2.85
C LYS A 72 0.94 11.83 -1.42
N SER A 73 0.07 11.99 -0.42
CA SER A 73 0.47 12.09 0.99
C SER A 73 0.93 10.76 1.59
N GLU A 74 0.28 9.66 1.23
CA GLU A 74 0.66 8.32 1.68
C GLU A 74 1.99 7.90 1.04
N ALA A 75 2.11 8.08 -0.28
CA ALA A 75 3.33 7.77 -1.02
C ALA A 75 4.58 8.48 -0.47
N LEU A 76 4.43 9.71 0.05
CA LEU A 76 5.52 10.47 0.66
C LEU A 76 5.98 9.89 2.01
N ARG A 77 5.11 9.15 2.69
CA ARG A 77 5.37 8.55 4.00
C ARG A 77 5.89 7.12 3.89
N LEU A 78 5.79 6.50 2.72
CA LEU A 78 6.25 5.14 2.50
C LEU A 78 7.79 5.07 2.60
N PRO A 79 8.34 4.00 3.20
CA PRO A 79 9.78 3.79 3.24
C PRO A 79 10.34 3.65 1.82
N HIS A 80 11.17 4.61 1.41
CA HIS A 80 11.81 4.61 0.08
C HIS A 80 12.70 3.39 -0.18
N GLN A 81 13.12 2.67 0.87
CA GLN A 81 13.87 1.42 0.72
C GLN A 81 13.01 0.28 0.18
N VAL A 82 11.70 0.30 0.45
CA VAL A 82 10.76 -0.78 0.09
C VAL A 82 9.90 -0.38 -1.10
N PHE A 83 9.50 0.89 -1.18
CA PHE A 83 8.60 1.39 -2.20
C PHE A 83 9.26 2.44 -3.09
N SER A 84 9.13 2.25 -4.40
CA SER A 84 9.48 3.21 -5.44
C SER A 84 8.21 3.77 -6.07
N CYS A 85 7.89 5.03 -5.77
CA CYS A 85 6.68 5.70 -6.26
C CYS A 85 6.95 6.56 -7.50
N ALA A 86 6.28 6.25 -8.61
CA ALA A 86 6.36 7.05 -9.83
C ALA A 86 5.56 8.35 -9.66
N ILE A 87 6.14 9.45 -10.11
CA ILE A 87 5.41 10.71 -10.29
C ILE A 87 4.48 10.50 -11.50
N SER A 88 3.19 10.28 -11.24
CA SER A 88 2.10 10.43 -12.21
C SER A 88 2.10 11.86 -12.77
N GLU A 89 2.88 12.07 -13.83
CA GLU A 89 2.87 13.27 -14.65
C GLU A 89 1.71 13.12 -15.64
N ILE A 90 0.65 13.91 -15.44
CA ILE A 90 -0.38 14.09 -16.45
C ILE A 90 0.27 14.88 -17.60
N ARG A 91 0.45 14.25 -18.77
CA ARG A 91 0.81 14.95 -20.01
C ARG A 91 -0.42 15.62 -20.62
#